data_AF-A0A376MHE2-F1
#
_entry.id   AF-A0A376MHE2-F1
#
_cell.length_a   1.000
_cell.length_b   1.000
_cell.length_c   1.000
_cell.angle_alpha   90.00
_cell.angle_beta   90.00
_cell.angle_gamma   90.00
#
_symmetry.space_group_name_H-M   'P 1'
#
loop_
_entity.id
_entity.type
_entity.pdbx_description
1 polymer ?
#
loop_
_entity_poly.entity_id
_entity_poly.type
_entity_poly.pdbx_seq_one_letter_code
_entity_poly.pdbx_strand_id
1 'polypeptide(L)'
;MLAEILQVKNNAPGGLMMKPSHPSGHQLVVIRGAGDIASGVALRLYHAGFKVIMLEVEKPTVIRCTVAFAQAVFDGEMMVEGVTARLATSSAEAMKLTERGFIPVDGRSRLFIA
;
A
#
# COMPACT_ATOMS: atom_id res chain seq x y z
N MET A 1 -17.54 3.52 18.00
CA MET A 1 -16.50 2.47 17.82
C MET A 1 -15.32 2.84 18.71
N LEU A 2 -14.84 1.97 19.60
CA LEU A 2 -13.73 2.32 20.51
C LEU A 2 -12.44 2.74 19.77
N ALA A 3 -12.24 2.22 18.56
CA ALA A 3 -11.11 2.53 17.69
C ALA A 3 -11.08 4.01 17.23
N GLU A 4 -12.22 4.57 16.80
CA GLU A 4 -12.32 5.98 16.38
C GLU A 4 -12.04 6.93 17.55
N ILE A 5 -12.55 6.60 18.74
CA ILE A 5 -12.29 7.40 19.96
C ILE A 5 -10.80 7.40 20.31
N LEU A 6 -10.11 6.25 20.16
CA LEU A 6 -8.68 6.12 20.41
C LEU A 6 -7.82 6.89 19.40
N GLN A 7 -8.22 6.97 18.13
CA GLN A 7 -7.52 7.71 17.09
C GLN A 7 -7.58 9.22 17.31
N VAL A 8 -8.78 9.74 17.64
CA VAL A 8 -8.99 11.16 17.95
C VAL A 8 -8.19 11.57 19.19
N LYS A 9 -8.17 10.71 20.22
CA LYS A 9 -7.50 11.01 21.49
C LYS A 9 -5.98 11.01 21.39
N ASN A 10 -5.41 10.24 20.46
CA ASN A 10 -3.96 10.11 20.29
C ASN A 10 -3.39 11.00 19.18
N ASN A 11 -4.23 11.76 18.47
CA ASN A 11 -3.87 12.53 17.26
C ASN A 11 -2.97 11.74 16.29
N ALA A 12 -3.24 10.44 16.17
CA ALA A 12 -2.48 9.50 15.37
C ALA A 12 -3.48 8.49 14.79
N PRO A 13 -3.35 8.11 13.51
CA PRO A 13 -4.32 7.23 12.81
C PRO A 13 -4.38 5.78 13.34
N GLY A 14 -3.75 5.49 14.47
CA GLY A 14 -3.40 4.14 14.93
C GLY A 14 -1.95 3.87 14.55
N GLY A 15 -1.06 3.97 15.54
CA GLY A 15 0.34 3.61 15.36
C GLY A 15 0.53 2.11 15.16
N LEU A 16 1.66 1.73 14.56
CA LEU A 16 2.08 0.35 14.35
C LEU A 16 1.84 -0.49 15.63
N MET A 17 1.02 -1.54 15.52
CA MET A 17 0.96 -2.57 16.55
C MET A 17 2.36 -3.13 16.76
N MET A 18 2.81 -3.12 18.02
CA MET A 18 4.06 -3.69 18.47
C MET A 18 4.10 -5.18 18.14
N LYS A 19 5.11 -5.55 17.33
CA LYS A 19 5.63 -6.89 17.03
C LYS A 19 4.59 -7.99 16.68
N PRO A 20 4.65 -8.57 15.47
CA PRO A 20 3.85 -9.74 15.15
C PRO A 20 4.19 -10.88 16.12
N SER A 21 3.15 -11.53 16.65
CA SER A 21 3.25 -12.71 17.53
C SER A 21 3.58 -14.00 16.77
N HIS A 22 3.80 -13.91 15.45
CA HIS A 22 4.11 -15.03 14.58
C HIS A 22 5.60 -15.03 14.17
N PRO A 23 6.30 -16.18 14.15
CA PRO A 23 7.75 -16.26 13.93
C PRO A 23 8.23 -15.82 12.53
N SER A 24 7.33 -15.71 11.54
CA SER A 24 7.57 -14.88 10.36
C SER A 24 6.94 -13.52 10.59
N GLY A 25 7.72 -12.44 10.53
CA GLY A 25 7.19 -11.08 10.61
C GLY A 25 6.02 -10.87 9.63
N HIS A 26 5.15 -9.89 9.89
CA HIS A 26 3.91 -9.66 9.13
C HIS A 26 4.09 -9.93 7.62
N GLN A 27 3.32 -10.90 7.10
CA GLN A 27 3.51 -11.48 5.77
C GLN A 27 3.41 -10.42 4.67
N LEU A 28 4.10 -10.65 3.55
CA LEU A 28 3.98 -9.85 2.34
C LEU A 28 2.68 -10.20 1.62
N VAL A 29 1.86 -9.19 1.32
CA VAL A 29 0.63 -9.32 0.54
C VAL A 29 0.81 -8.65 -0.82
N VAL A 30 0.46 -9.37 -1.89
CA VAL A 30 0.44 -8.84 -3.25
C VAL A 30 -1.02 -8.69 -3.70
N ILE A 31 -1.40 -7.48 -4.10
CA ILE A 31 -2.74 -7.16 -4.60
C ILE A 31 -2.64 -6.93 -6.11
N ARG A 32 -3.51 -7.59 -6.89
CA ARG A 32 -3.65 -7.31 -8.32
C ARG A 32 -4.71 -6.24 -8.53
N GLY A 33 -4.31 -5.12 -9.13
CA GLY A 33 -5.05 -3.88 -9.25
C GLY A 33 -4.65 -2.85 -8.19
N ALA A 34 -4.67 -1.57 -8.55
CA ALA A 34 -4.40 -0.41 -7.69
C ALA A 34 -5.50 0.67 -7.76
N GLY A 35 -6.69 0.34 -8.27
CA GLY A 35 -7.86 1.21 -8.26
C GLY A 35 -8.47 1.43 -6.86
N ASP A 36 -9.60 2.13 -6.77
CA ASP A 36 -10.21 2.57 -5.50
C ASP A 36 -10.42 1.45 -4.47
N ILE A 37 -11.07 0.36 -4.89
CA ILE A 37 -11.37 -0.78 -3.99
C ILE A 37 -10.08 -1.43 -3.50
N ALA A 38 -9.12 -1.65 -4.41
CA ALA A 38 -7.84 -2.25 -4.07
C ALA A 38 -7.03 -1.34 -3.12
N SER A 39 -7.11 -0.02 -3.31
CA SER A 39 -6.44 0.97 -2.47
C SER A 39 -7.01 0.97 -1.04
N GLY A 40 -8.33 0.88 -0.88
CA GLY A 40 -8.95 0.74 0.44
C GLY A 40 -8.55 -0.55 1.16
N VAL A 41 -8.45 -1.68 0.43
CA VAL A 41 -7.94 -2.94 0.98
C VAL A 41 -6.47 -2.81 1.39
N ALA A 42 -5.65 -2.20 0.54
CA ALA A 42 -4.22 -1.97 0.81
C ALA A 42 -4.01 -1.11 2.05
N LEU A 43 -4.78 -0.03 2.23
CA LEU A 43 -4.76 0.81 3.43
C LEU A 43 -5.05 0.01 4.70
N ARG A 44 -6.11 -0.80 4.69
CA ARG A 44 -6.46 -1.63 5.86
C ARG A 44 -5.36 -2.64 6.21
N LEU A 45 -4.77 -3.29 5.20
CA LEU A 45 -3.68 -4.23 5.40
C LEU A 45 -2.41 -3.53 5.91
N TYR A 46 -2.08 -2.38 5.33
CA TYR A 46 -0.93 -1.56 5.73
C TYR A 46 -1.06 -1.13 7.21
N HIS A 47 -2.22 -0.61 7.61
CA HIS A 47 -2.48 -0.24 9.01
C HIS A 47 -2.53 -1.45 9.96
N ALA A 48 -2.87 -2.64 9.46
CA ALA A 48 -2.77 -3.89 10.21
C ALA A 48 -1.33 -4.43 10.33
N GLY A 49 -0.35 -3.73 9.74
CA GLY A 49 1.08 -4.05 9.84
C GLY A 49 1.62 -4.96 8.73
N PHE A 50 0.81 -5.30 7.72
CA PHE A 50 1.28 -6.09 6.58
C PHE A 50 2.16 -5.26 5.64
N LYS A 51 3.16 -5.90 5.04
CA LYS A 51 3.84 -5.35 3.87
C LYS A 51 2.94 -5.55 2.67
N VAL A 52 2.62 -4.49 1.93
CA VAL A 52 1.70 -4.55 0.79
C VAL A 52 2.44 -4.11 -0.47
N ILE A 53 2.28 -4.88 -1.55
CA ILE A 53 2.68 -4.50 -2.91
C ILE A 53 1.47 -4.61 -3.82
N MET A 54 1.31 -3.65 -4.73
CA MET A 54 0.22 -3.62 -5.68
C MET A 54 0.77 -3.78 -7.11
N LEU A 55 0.03 -4.51 -7.93
CA LEU A 55 0.30 -4.68 -9.36
C LEU A 55 -0.75 -3.91 -10.14
N GLU A 56 -0.36 -3.14 -11.15
CA GLU A 56 -1.27 -2.41 -12.01
C GLU A 56 -0.77 -2.45 -13.47
N VAL A 57 -1.64 -2.16 -14.43
CA VAL A 57 -1.25 -2.02 -15.84
C VAL A 57 -0.64 -0.64 -16.12
N GLU A 58 0.10 -0.49 -17.22
CA GLU A 58 0.88 0.73 -17.51
C GLU A 58 -0.02 1.95 -17.75
N LYS A 59 -1.24 1.69 -18.22
CA LYS A 59 -2.27 2.71 -18.46
C LYS A 59 -3.51 2.34 -17.66
N PRO A 60 -3.53 2.59 -16.34
CA PRO A 60 -4.72 2.38 -15.54
C PRO A 60 -5.94 3.08 -16.16
N THR A 61 -7.09 2.42 -16.18
CA THR A 61 -8.35 2.96 -16.70
C THR A 61 -9.18 3.67 -15.61
N VAL A 62 -8.57 3.93 -14.45
CA VAL A 62 -9.22 4.65 -13.35
C VAL A 62 -9.63 6.04 -13.82
N ILE A 63 -10.92 6.34 -13.66
CA ILE A 63 -11.53 7.61 -14.08
C ILE A 63 -11.52 8.62 -12.92
N ARG A 64 -11.35 8.16 -11.66
CA ARG A 64 -11.28 8.99 -10.44
C ARG A 64 -9.92 8.80 -9.74
N CYS A 65 -8.92 9.55 -10.20
CA CYS A 65 -7.53 9.30 -9.81
C CYS A 65 -7.05 9.97 -8.52
N THR A 66 -7.85 10.81 -7.87
CA THR A 66 -7.40 11.55 -6.67
C THR A 66 -7.44 10.72 -5.38
N VAL A 67 -7.93 9.47 -5.42
CA VAL A 67 -8.08 8.61 -4.24
C VAL A 67 -7.57 7.17 -4.44
N ALA A 68 -6.86 6.90 -5.55
CA ALA A 68 -6.36 5.56 -5.88
C ALA A 68 -4.83 5.54 -5.97
N PHE A 69 -4.21 4.48 -5.45
CA PHE A 69 -2.76 4.28 -5.57
C PHE A 69 -2.30 4.04 -7.02
N ALA A 70 -3.20 3.68 -7.94
CA ALA A 70 -2.92 3.59 -9.37
C ALA A 70 -2.36 4.89 -9.96
N GLN A 71 -2.63 6.06 -9.36
CA GLN A 71 -2.08 7.33 -9.82
C GLN A 71 -0.54 7.37 -9.72
N ALA A 72 0.05 6.59 -8.80
CA ALA A 72 1.50 6.45 -8.71
C ALA A 72 2.14 5.87 -9.99
N VAL A 73 1.37 5.15 -10.83
CA VAL A 73 1.87 4.67 -12.13
C VAL A 73 2.15 5.84 -13.08
N PHE A 74 1.40 6.94 -12.98
CA PHE A 74 1.57 8.12 -13.82
C PHE A 74 2.56 9.12 -13.20
N ASP A 75 2.37 9.45 -11.92
CA ASP A 75 3.09 10.54 -11.25
C ASP A 75 4.35 10.06 -10.51
N GLY A 76 4.59 8.75 -10.47
CA GLY A 76 5.68 8.11 -9.74
C GLY A 76 5.40 7.90 -8.25
N GLU A 77 4.49 8.68 -7.66
CA GLU A 77 4.00 8.52 -6.30
C GLU A 77 2.57 9.04 -6.14
N MET A 78 1.88 8.56 -5.09
CA MET A 78 0.54 9.02 -4.73
C MET A 78 0.33 8.85 -3.23
N MET A 79 -0.28 9.83 -2.57
CA MET A 79 -0.65 9.74 -1.16
C MET A 79 -2.16 9.62 -1.00
N VAL A 80 -2.61 8.62 -0.24
CA VAL A 80 -4.02 8.42 0.12
C VAL A 80 -4.07 8.21 1.63
N GLU A 81 -4.87 9.01 2.33
CA GLU A 81 -5.07 8.90 3.79
C GLU A 81 -3.75 8.86 4.61
N GLY A 82 -2.74 9.60 4.17
CA GLY A 82 -1.43 9.69 4.83
C GLY A 82 -0.49 8.50 4.55
N VAL A 83 -0.90 7.54 3.72
CA VAL A 83 -0.04 6.45 3.23
C VAL A 83 0.42 6.76 1.81
N THR A 84 1.72 6.64 1.57
CA THR A 84 2.31 6.93 0.27
C THR A 84 2.58 5.65 -0.51
N ALA A 85 2.03 5.59 -1.71
CA ALA A 85 2.37 4.62 -2.73
C ALA A 85 3.44 5.17 -3.68
N ARG A 86 4.33 4.29 -4.17
CA ARG A 86 5.42 4.66 -5.09
C ARG A 86 5.57 3.66 -6.21
N LEU A 87 5.81 4.15 -7.43
CA LEU A 87 6.12 3.30 -8.58
C LEU A 87 7.41 2.54 -8.33
N ALA A 88 7.36 1.21 -8.49
CA ALA A 88 8.51 0.34 -8.43
C ALA A 88 8.86 -0.19 -9.82
N THR A 89 10.13 -0.14 -10.16
CA THR A 89 10.66 -0.59 -11.45
C THR A 89 11.24 -2.00 -11.41
N SER A 90 11.40 -2.60 -10.21
CA SER A 90 11.91 -3.97 -10.02
C SER A 90 11.43 -4.57 -8.70
N SER A 91 11.43 -5.91 -8.59
CA SER A 91 11.05 -6.62 -7.37
C SER A 91 11.95 -6.24 -6.19
N ALA A 92 13.24 -6.08 -6.42
CA ALA A 92 14.20 -5.61 -5.43
C ALA A 92 13.88 -4.19 -4.93
N GLU A 93 13.50 -3.28 -5.81
CA GLU A 93 13.07 -1.93 -5.42
C GLU A 93 11.76 -1.96 -4.63
N ALA A 94 10.78 -2.75 -5.07
CA ALA A 94 9.52 -2.89 -4.36
C ALA A 94 9.74 -3.38 -2.92
N MET A 95 10.59 -4.40 -2.72
CA MET A 95 10.95 -4.86 -1.37
C MET A 95 11.56 -3.76 -0.52
N LYS A 96 12.54 -3.00 -1.05
CA LYS A 96 13.14 -1.86 -0.33
C LYS A 96 12.12 -0.77 0.02
N LEU A 97 11.16 -0.51 -0.86
CA LEU A 97 10.09 0.45 -0.62
C LEU A 97 9.15 -0.02 0.52
N THR A 98 8.81 -1.31 0.58
CA THR A 98 8.02 -1.84 1.71
C THR A 98 8.74 -1.69 3.06
N GLU A 99 10.07 -1.88 3.09
CA GLU A 99 10.87 -1.71 4.31
C GLU A 99 10.93 -0.27 4.80
N ARG A 100 10.73 0.69 3.88
CA ARG A 100 10.66 2.13 4.17
C ARG A 100 9.26 2.61 4.54
N GLY A 101 8.26 1.72 4.60
CA GLY A 101 6.88 2.06 4.91
C GLY A 101 6.08 2.63 3.73
N PHE A 102 6.52 2.38 2.49
CA PHE A 102 5.74 2.73 1.30
C PHE A 102 4.97 1.53 0.78
N ILE A 103 3.88 1.78 0.06
CA ILE A 103 3.17 0.77 -0.75
C ILE A 103 3.74 0.82 -2.18
N PRO A 104 4.52 -0.16 -2.64
CA PRO A 104 5.03 -0.16 -4.00
C PRO A 104 3.90 -0.51 -4.98
N VAL A 105 3.88 0.16 -6.13
CA VAL A 105 2.97 -0.13 -7.24
C VAL A 105 3.81 -0.48 -8.46
N ASP A 106 3.59 -1.65 -9.05
CA ASP A 106 4.22 -2.04 -10.31
C ASP A 106 3.26 -1.77 -11.47
N GLY A 107 3.57 -0.74 -12.27
CA GLY A 107 2.79 -0.40 -13.47
C GLY A 107 2.89 -1.41 -14.62
N ARG A 108 3.68 -2.49 -14.53
CA ARG A 108 3.75 -3.52 -15.58
C ARG A 108 3.03 -4.80 -15.21
N SER A 109 2.55 -4.92 -13.97
CA SER A 109 2.00 -6.16 -13.40
C SER A 109 2.90 -7.40 -13.57
N ARG A 110 4.23 -7.23 -13.57
CA ARG A 110 5.24 -8.25 -13.87
C ARG A 110 6.19 -8.58 -12.72
N LEU A 111 6.23 -7.77 -11.66
CA LEU A 111 7.24 -7.88 -10.60
C LEU A 111 7.22 -9.21 -9.82
N PHE A 112 6.15 -10.00 -9.88
CA PHE A 112 5.97 -11.24 -9.07
C PHE A 112 5.39 -12.44 -9.84
N ILE A 113 5.41 -12.42 -11.18
CA ILE A 113 4.89 -13.50 -12.05
C ILE A 113 5.97 -14.12 -12.96
N ALA A 114 7.23 -14.03 -12.57
CA ALA A 114 8.37 -14.66 -13.23
C ALA A 114 9.11 -15.58 -12.27
#